data_AF-A0A927U3Y0-F1
#
_entry.id   AF-A0A927U3Y0-F1
#
_cell.length_a   1.000
_cell.length_b   1.000
_cell.length_c   1.000
_cell.angle_alpha   90.00
_cell.angle_beta   90.00
_cell.angle_gamma   90.00
#
_symmetry.space_group_name_H-M   'P 1'
#
loop_
_entity.id
_entity.type
_entity.pdbx_description
1 polymer ?
#
loop_
_entity_poly.entity_id
_entity_poly.type
_entity_poly.pdbx_seq_one_letter_code
_entity_poly.pdbx_strand_id
1 'polypeptide(L)' 'MIIDKYKMPALDAMRSFLMSKTHGMLEDEAGGLWAFPERAIFDMWEVEQITGEPRNSAYIRGNKNE' A
#
# COMPACT_ATOMS: atom_id res chain seq x y z
N MET A 1 7.01 10.79 6.46
CA MET A 1 6.15 9.59 6.55
C MET A 1 4.69 9.97 6.31
N ILE A 2 3.76 9.02 6.11
CA ILE A 2 2.32 9.33 5.93
C ILE A 2 1.77 10.21 7.07
N ILE A 3 2.28 9.98 8.28
CA ILE A 3 2.00 10.72 9.51
C ILE A 3 2.24 12.21 9.30
N ASP A 4 3.37 12.59 8.69
CA ASP A 4 3.74 13.99 8.49
C ASP A 4 2.95 14.63 7.34
N LYS A 5 2.74 13.86 6.26
CA LYS A 5 2.06 14.30 5.03
C LYS A 5 0.57 14.51 5.24
N TYR A 6 -0.09 13.63 6.00
CA TYR A 6 -1.53 13.64 6.23
C TYR A 6 -1.94 14.03 7.66
N LYS A 7 -0.97 14.41 8.51
CA LYS A 7 -1.21 14.77 9.93
C LYS A 7 -1.98 13.68 10.68
N MET A 8 -1.66 12.42 10.38
CA MET A 8 -2.32 11.25 10.95
C MET A 8 -1.55 10.78 12.19
N PRO A 9 -2.20 10.57 13.35
CA PRO A 9 -1.53 10.01 14.52
C PRO A 9 -0.90 8.64 14.23
N ALA A 10 0.25 8.35 14.84
CA ALA A 10 1.02 7.13 14.52
C ALA A 10 0.23 5.83 14.73
N LEU A 11 -0.55 5.74 15.82
CA LEU A 11 -1.39 4.57 16.09
C LEU A 11 -2.54 4.43 15.10
N ASP A 12 -3.11 5.54 14.66
CA ASP A 12 -4.19 5.54 13.66
C ASP A 12 -3.65 5.13 12.28
N ALA A 13 -2.46 5.62 11.92
CA ALA A 13 -1.76 5.22 10.70
C ALA A 13 -1.44 3.71 10.69
N MET A 14 -0.91 3.20 11.80
CA MET A 14 -0.63 1.78 11.96
C MET A 14 -1.90 0.93 11.87
N ARG A 15 -2.96 1.31 12.60
CA ARG A 15 -4.25 0.61 12.56
C ARG A 15 -4.85 0.64 11.15
N SER A 16 -4.82 1.78 10.47
CA SER A 16 -5.32 1.93 9.10
C SER A 16 -4.56 1.02 8.14
N PHE A 17 -3.23 0.95 8.25
CA PHE A 17 -2.42 0.05 7.43
C PHE A 17 -2.76 -1.42 7.68
N LEU A 18 -2.79 -1.86 8.95
CA LEU A 18 -3.07 -3.27 9.30
C LEU A 18 -4.44 -3.75 8.81
N MET A 19 -5.41 -2.85 8.68
CA MET A 19 -6.77 -3.15 8.19
C MET A 19 -6.94 -2.92 6.69
N SER A 20 -5.87 -2.52 5.98
CA SER A 20 -5.91 -2.18 4.56
C SER A 20 -5.87 -3.41 3.65
N LYS A 21 -6.38 -3.26 2.42
CA LYS A 21 -6.20 -4.26 1.35
C LYS A 21 -4.73 -4.43 1.01
N THR A 22 -3.92 -3.38 1.09
CA THR A 22 -2.47 -3.44 0.88
C THR A 22 -1.80 -4.40 1.85
N HIS A 23 -2.20 -4.39 3.12
CA HIS A 23 -1.72 -5.36 4.10
C HIS A 23 -2.18 -6.78 3.78
N GLY A 24 -3.45 -6.96 3.38
CA GLY A 24 -3.92 -8.27 2.91
C GLY A 24 -3.13 -8.81 1.71
N MET A 25 -2.66 -7.94 0.81
CA MET A 25 -1.79 -8.31 -0.31
C MET A 25 -0.35 -8.65 0.11
N LEU A 26 0.12 -8.14 1.25
CA LEU A 26 1.41 -8.55 1.83
C LEU A 26 1.35 -9.96 2.42
N GLU A 27 0.21 -10.32 3.01
CA GLU A 27 -0.01 -11.62 3.65
C GLU A 27 -0.40 -12.74 2.66
N ASP A 28 -0.70 -12.41 1.40
CA ASP A 28 -1.06 -13.38 0.36
C ASP A 28 0.16 -14.23 -0.06
N GLU A 29 0.15 -15.52 0.26
CA GLU A 29 1.24 -16.45 -0.05
C GLU A 29 1.37 -16.76 -1.55
N ALA A 30 0.28 -16.63 -2.33
CA ALA A 30 0.25 -17.01 -3.74
C ALA A 30 0.65 -15.86 -4.69
N GLY A 31 0.52 -14.61 -4.24
CA GLY A 31 0.78 -13.41 -5.05
C GLY A 31 1.42 -12.27 -4.25
N GLY A 32 2.05 -12.60 -3.13
CA GLY A 32 2.44 -11.65 -2.10
C GLY A 32 3.41 -10.57 -2.55
N LEU A 33 3.27 -9.40 -1.93
CA LEU A 33 4.12 -8.24 -2.16
C LEU A 33 5.55 -8.37 -1.59
N TRP A 34 6.00 -9.58 -1.20
CA TRP A 34 7.30 -9.81 -0.57
C TRP A 34 8.51 -9.44 -1.45
N ALA A 35 8.33 -9.49 -2.78
CA ALA A 35 9.35 -9.08 -3.75
C ALA A 35 9.33 -7.58 -4.05
N PHE A 36 8.33 -6.84 -3.56
CA PHE A 36 8.23 -5.40 -3.77
C PHE A 36 9.06 -4.66 -2.71
N PRO A 37 9.76 -3.58 -3.10
CA PRO A 37 10.45 -2.74 -2.14
C PRO A 37 9.45 -2.04 -1.22
N GLU A 38 9.87 -1.66 -0.02
CA GLU A 38 9.01 -1.02 0.97
C GLU A 38 8.34 0.25 0.44
N ARG A 39 9.02 0.97 -0.47
CA ARG A 39 8.48 2.16 -1.13
C ARG A 39 7.29 1.85 -2.05
N ALA A 40 7.28 0.69 -2.71
CA ALA A 40 6.18 0.30 -3.57
C ALA A 40 4.96 -0.09 -2.73
N ILE A 41 5.17 -0.82 -1.63
CA ILE A 41 4.13 -1.15 -0.66
C ILE A 41 3.52 0.13 -0.08
N PHE A 42 4.35 1.11 0.24
CA PHE A 42 3.88 2.41 0.74
C PHE A 42 3.04 3.17 -0.29
N ASP A 43 3.47 3.21 -1.56
CA ASP A 43 2.70 3.82 -2.66
C ASP A 43 1.34 3.14 -2.85
N MET A 44 1.30 1.80 -2.79
CA MET A 44 0.05 1.03 -2.86
C MET A 44 -0.92 1.42 -1.74
N TRP A 45 -0.43 1.52 -0.51
CA TRP A 45 -1.27 1.92 0.61
C TRP A 45 -1.74 3.37 0.50
N GLU A 46 -0.87 4.30 0.08
CA GLU A 46 -1.24 5.70 -0.12
C GLU A 46 -2.32 5.85 -1.21
N VAL A 47 -2.17 5.13 -2.32
CA VAL A 47 -3.16 5.10 -3.39
C VAL A 47 -4.48 4.49 -2.93
N GLU A 48 -4.44 3.42 -2.12
CA GLU A 48 -5.63 2.85 -1.51
C GLU A 48 -6.38 3.88 -0.66
N GLN A 49 -5.68 4.72 0.12
CA GLN A 49 -6.35 5.77 0.91
C GLN A 49 -7.07 6.80 0.02
N ILE A 50 -6.59 7.05 -1.20
CA ILE A 50 -7.16 8.03 -2.12
C ILE A 50 -8.28 7.43 -2.98
N THR A 51 -8.10 6.19 -3.48
CA THR A 51 -8.99 5.60 -4.48
C THR A 51 -9.76 4.37 -3.99
N GLY A 52 -9.46 3.86 -2.80
CA GLY A 52 -10.01 2.61 -2.27
C GLY A 52 -9.47 1.34 -2.91
N GLU A 53 -8.45 1.42 -3.78
CA GLU A 53 -7.90 0.26 -4.49
C GLU A 53 -6.37 0.33 -4.66
N PRO A 54 -5.59 -0.51 -3.95
CA PRO A 54 -4.12 -0.46 -3.98
C PRO A 54 -3.51 -0.81 -5.35
N ARG A 55 -4.23 -1.55 -6.19
CA ARG A 55 -3.79 -1.91 -7.55
C ARG A 55 -3.71 -0.73 -8.51
N ASN A 56 -4.21 0.43 -8.12
CA ASN A 56 -3.99 1.69 -8.84
C ASN A 56 -2.59 2.28 -8.61
N SER A 57 -1.74 1.66 -7.79
CA SER A 57 -0.33 2.04 -7.64
C SER A 57 0.40 2.08 -8.98
N ALA A 58 1.34 3.03 -9.12
CA ALA A 58 2.21 3.09 -10.30
C ALA A 58 3.07 1.83 -10.45
N TYR A 59 3.44 1.18 -9.34
CA TYR A 59 4.26 -0.03 -9.33
C TYR A 59 3.53 -1.26 -9.87
N ILE A 60 2.19 -1.27 -9.82
CA ILE A 60 1.37 -2.34 -10.40
C ILE A 60 0.97 -1.99 -11.84
N ARG A 61 0.65 -0.72 -12.10
CA ARG A 61 0.26 -0.26 -13.44
C ARG A 61 1.42 -0.24 -14.45
N GLY A 62 2.65 -0.01 -13.98
CA GLY A 62 3.86 -0.05 -14.82
C GLY A 62 4.16 -1.42 -15.42
N ASN A 63 3.83 -2.51 -14.70
CA ASN A 63 4.03 -3.90 -15.14
C ASN A 63 3.00 -4.42 -16.17
N LYS A 64 2.04 -3.60 -16.62
CA LYS A 64 1.05 -4.03 -17.63
C LYS A 64 1.46 -3.79 -19.08
N ASN A 65 2.62 -3.16 -19.32
CA ASN A 65 3.09 -2.75 -20.65
C ASN A 65 4.44 -3.38 -21.06
N GLU A 66 4.84 -4.50 -20.45
CA GLU A 66 5.99 -5.32 -20.88
C GLU A 66 5.55 -6.69 -21.37
#